data_AF-A0A3Q0E9K2-F1
#
_entry.id   AF-A0A3Q0E9K2-F1
#
_cell.length_a   1.000
_cell.length_b   1.000
_cell.length_c   1.000
_cell.angle_alpha   90.00
_cell.angle_beta   90.00
_cell.angle_gamma   90.00
#
_symmetry.space_group_name_H-M   'P 1'
#
loop_
_entity.id
_entity.type
_entity.pdbx_description
1 polymer ?
#
loop_
_entity_poly.entity_id
_entity_poly.type
_entity_poly.pdbx_seq_one_letter_code
_entity_poly.pdbx_strand_id
1 'polypeptide(L)'
;MEPACKRHFIQDNCLYECSPNLGPWIRQVNQSWRKERILNVPLCKEDCERWWEDCRTSYTCKSNWQKGWNWTSGINQCPTGTTCRTFESYFPTPAALCEDLWSHSYKVSNYSRGSGRCIQLWFDSAQGNPNEEVVKFYAAAMGAGATLHGTGALGTGS
;
A
#
# COMPACT_ATOMS: atom_id res chain seq x y z
N MET A 1 -13.93 -14.44 -7.00
CA MET A 1 -12.49 -14.10 -6.92
C MET A 1 -11.74 -15.41 -6.78
N GLU A 2 -10.75 -15.63 -7.63
CA GLU A 2 -9.95 -16.85 -7.61
C GLU A 2 -9.18 -17.00 -6.29
N PRO A 3 -8.96 -18.23 -5.79
CA PRO A 3 -8.22 -18.44 -4.53
C PRO A 3 -6.81 -17.84 -4.56
N ALA A 4 -6.10 -17.95 -5.68
CA ALA A 4 -4.77 -17.38 -5.88
C ALA A 4 -4.77 -15.86 -5.78
N CYS A 5 -5.83 -15.19 -6.21
CA CYS A 5 -6.02 -13.75 -6.04
C CYS A 5 -6.37 -13.40 -4.58
N LYS A 6 -7.34 -14.12 -4.00
CA LYS A 6 -7.87 -13.85 -2.65
C LYS A 6 -6.78 -13.89 -1.57
N ARG A 7 -5.81 -14.80 -1.69
CA ARG A 7 -4.70 -14.91 -0.72
C ARG A 7 -3.89 -13.61 -0.59
N HIS A 8 -3.75 -12.83 -1.65
CA HIS A 8 -3.03 -11.55 -1.62
C HIS A 8 -3.78 -10.49 -0.84
N PHE A 9 -5.11 -10.42 -0.99
CA PHE A 9 -5.95 -9.53 -0.19
C PHE A 9 -5.93 -9.89 1.30
N ILE A 10 -5.82 -11.19 1.63
CA ILE A 10 -5.64 -11.63 3.01
C ILE A 10 -4.27 -11.16 3.53
N GLN A 11 -3.21 -11.37 2.75
CA GLN A 11 -1.86 -10.97 3.15
C GLN A 11 -1.70 -9.45 3.28
N ASP A 12 -2.34 -8.68 2.39
CA ASP A 12 -2.45 -7.23 2.47
C ASP A 12 -3.13 -6.77 3.76
N ASN A 13 -4.26 -7.38 4.13
CA ASN A 13 -4.90 -7.12 5.41
C ASN A 13 -4.00 -7.48 6.60
N CYS A 14 -3.26 -8.61 6.53
CA CYS A 14 -2.31 -8.97 7.58
C CYS A 14 -1.19 -7.93 7.71
N LEU A 15 -0.63 -7.42 6.60
CA LEU A 15 0.37 -6.36 6.66
C LEU A 15 -0.23 -5.08 7.24
N TYR A 16 -1.38 -4.64 6.75
CA TYR A 16 -2.03 -3.39 7.15
C TYR A 16 -2.42 -3.39 8.63
N GLU A 17 -3.00 -4.49 9.13
CA GLU A 17 -3.52 -4.56 10.50
C GLU A 17 -2.46 -5.02 11.52
N CYS A 18 -1.42 -5.75 11.11
CA CYS A 18 -0.49 -6.38 12.05
C CYS A 18 0.95 -5.84 11.99
N SER A 19 1.37 -5.19 10.89
CA SER A 19 2.77 -4.79 10.75
C SER A 19 3.14 -3.62 11.66
N PRO A 20 4.12 -3.78 12.57
CA PRO A 20 4.67 -2.65 13.31
C PRO A 20 5.63 -1.81 12.45
N ASN A 21 5.87 -2.22 11.20
CA ASN A 21 6.88 -1.66 10.31
C ASN A 21 6.29 -0.77 9.22
N LEU A 22 5.20 -0.06 9.52
CA LEU A 22 4.58 0.89 8.58
C LEU A 22 4.67 2.35 9.03
N GLY A 23 5.23 2.60 10.22
CA GLY A 23 5.33 3.92 10.86
C GLY A 23 5.75 5.08 9.93
N PRO A 24 6.82 4.97 9.12
CA PRO A 24 7.28 6.06 8.26
C PRO A 24 6.23 6.57 7.24
N TRP A 25 5.23 5.75 6.92
CA TRP A 25 4.20 6.04 5.92
C TRP A 25 2.83 6.32 6.53
N ILE A 26 2.70 6.28 7.86
CA ILE A 26 1.47 6.68 8.54
C ILE A 26 1.30 8.20 8.39
N ARG A 27 0.10 8.61 8.00
CA ARG A 27 -0.30 10.01 7.85
C ARG A 27 -1.64 10.21 8.55
N GLN A 28 -1.77 11.34 9.24
CA GLN A 28 -3.05 11.75 9.78
C GLN A 28 -4.03 12.06 8.64
N VAL A 29 -5.25 11.58 8.79
CA VAL A 29 -6.36 11.84 7.86
C VAL A 29 -7.59 12.24 8.65
N ASN A 30 -8.31 13.24 8.15
CA ASN A 30 -9.54 13.71 8.77
C ASN A 30 -10.75 13.00 8.13
N GLN A 31 -10.87 11.69 8.38
CA GLN A 31 -12.01 10.88 7.93
C GLN A 31 -12.83 10.41 9.14
N SER A 32 -14.15 10.26 8.97
CA SER A 32 -15.04 9.90 10.08
C SER A 32 -14.77 8.52 10.68
N TRP A 33 -14.12 7.62 9.95
CA TRP A 33 -13.85 6.23 10.37
C TRP A 33 -12.38 5.92 10.70
N ARG A 34 -11.43 6.80 10.35
CA ARG A 34 -9.99 6.59 10.59
C ARG A 34 -9.29 7.93 10.81
N LYS A 35 -8.46 8.02 11.86
CA LYS A 35 -7.62 9.19 12.17
C LYS A 35 -6.28 9.16 11.45
N GLU A 36 -5.84 7.97 11.06
CA GLU A 36 -4.55 7.72 10.41
C GLU A 36 -4.72 6.66 9.32
N ARG A 37 -3.86 6.73 8.30
CA ARG A 37 -3.72 5.69 7.28
C ARG A 37 -2.29 5.64 6.79
N ILE A 38 -1.93 4.54 6.14
CA ILE A 38 -0.71 4.47 5.35
C ILE A 38 -0.89 5.18 4.00
N LEU A 39 0.17 5.84 3.52
CA LEU A 39 0.27 6.42 2.19
C LEU A 39 1.67 6.20 1.61
N ASN A 40 1.71 5.81 0.33
CA ASN A 40 2.94 5.61 -0.44
C ASN A 40 3.95 4.63 0.19
N VAL A 41 3.46 3.56 0.81
CA VAL A 41 4.32 2.47 1.30
C VAL A 41 5.04 1.84 0.09
N PRO A 42 6.39 1.76 0.08
CA PRO A 42 7.17 1.29 -1.06
C PRO A 42 7.07 -0.22 -1.19
N LEU A 43 6.00 -0.71 -1.81
CA LEU A 43 5.77 -2.15 -1.99
C LEU A 43 6.83 -2.74 -2.93
N CYS A 44 7.42 -3.89 -2.58
CA CYS A 44 8.40 -4.53 -3.45
C CYS A 44 7.79 -4.91 -4.80
N LYS A 45 8.61 -4.76 -5.85
CA LYS A 45 8.21 -5.00 -7.24
C LYS A 45 7.54 -6.37 -7.42
N GLU A 46 8.18 -7.43 -6.94
CA GLU A 46 7.69 -8.80 -7.15
C GLU A 46 6.39 -9.09 -6.39
N ASP A 47 6.20 -8.50 -5.20
CA ASP A 47 4.96 -8.65 -4.45
C ASP A 47 3.79 -8.04 -5.21
N CYS A 48 3.99 -6.86 -5.81
CA CYS A 48 2.98 -6.20 -6.62
C CYS A 48 2.69 -6.95 -7.94
N GLU A 49 3.74 -7.32 -8.68
CA GLU A 49 3.61 -8.05 -9.95
C GLU A 49 2.88 -9.39 -9.76
N ARG A 50 3.21 -10.12 -8.70
CA ARG A 50 2.63 -11.44 -8.43
C ARG A 50 1.20 -11.35 -7.89
N TRP A 51 0.86 -10.29 -7.15
CA TRP A 51 -0.54 -10.00 -6.81
C TRP A 51 -1.36 -9.73 -8.07
N TRP A 52 -0.87 -8.86 -8.96
CA TRP A 52 -1.57 -8.55 -10.20
C TRP A 52 -1.76 -9.76 -11.10
N GLU A 53 -0.70 -10.56 -11.29
CA GLU A 53 -0.74 -11.79 -12.09
C GLU A 53 -1.82 -12.76 -11.60
N ASP A 54 -1.81 -13.08 -10.30
CA ASP A 54 -2.76 -14.05 -9.71
C ASP A 54 -4.20 -13.54 -9.72
N CYS A 55 -4.39 -12.21 -9.84
CA CYS A 55 -5.71 -11.59 -9.94
C CYS A 55 -6.18 -11.36 -11.37
N ARG A 56 -5.33 -11.45 -12.41
CA ARG A 56 -5.62 -11.01 -13.79
C ARG A 56 -7.01 -11.46 -14.29
N THR A 57 -7.36 -12.72 -14.05
CA THR A 57 -8.61 -13.36 -14.52
C THR A 57 -9.79 -13.27 -13.55
N SER A 58 -9.57 -12.79 -12.32
CA SER A 58 -10.66 -12.47 -11.40
C SER A 58 -11.45 -11.25 -11.90
N TYR A 59 -12.59 -10.97 -11.28
CA TYR A 59 -13.49 -9.88 -11.69
C TYR A 59 -13.65 -8.81 -10.62
N THR A 60 -13.79 -7.56 -11.06
CA THR A 60 -14.09 -6.37 -10.27
C THR A 60 -15.02 -5.45 -11.07
N CYS A 61 -15.60 -4.46 -10.40
CA CYS A 61 -16.42 -3.40 -11.02
C CYS A 61 -15.88 -1.99 -10.75
N LYS A 62 -14.74 -1.88 -10.04
CA LYS A 62 -14.13 -0.60 -9.62
C LYS A 62 -12.61 -0.72 -9.54
N SER A 63 -11.94 0.41 -9.77
CA SER A 63 -10.49 0.59 -9.60
C SER A 63 -10.10 1.20 -8.24
N ASN A 64 -11.02 1.83 -7.51
CA ASN A 64 -10.78 2.31 -6.14
C ASN A 64 -11.74 1.62 -5.18
N TRP A 65 -11.19 0.78 -4.30
CA TRP A 65 -11.93 -0.06 -3.36
C TRP A 65 -12.08 0.58 -1.98
N GLN A 66 -11.47 1.74 -1.74
CA GLN A 66 -11.66 2.46 -0.49
C GLN A 66 -13.01 3.18 -0.40
N LYS A 67 -13.57 3.62 -1.54
CA LYS A 67 -14.79 4.45 -1.55
C LYS A 67 -15.74 4.16 -2.71
N GLY A 68 -16.98 4.61 -2.53
CA GLY A 68 -18.02 4.57 -3.56
C GLY A 68 -18.52 3.16 -3.87
N TRP A 69 -18.59 2.29 -2.86
CA TRP A 69 -19.37 1.06 -2.90
C TRP A 69 -20.83 1.35 -2.54
N ASN A 70 -21.75 0.51 -3.00
CA ASN A 70 -23.10 0.47 -2.47
C ASN A 70 -23.11 -0.39 -1.19
N TRP A 71 -23.60 0.16 -0.08
CA TRP A 71 -23.67 -0.50 1.24
C TRP A 71 -25.10 -0.76 1.73
N THR A 72 -26.13 -0.56 0.90
CA THR A 72 -27.54 -0.68 1.32
C THR A 72 -27.89 -2.04 1.91
N SER A 73 -27.20 -3.12 1.51
CA SER A 73 -27.40 -4.47 2.03
C SER A 73 -26.55 -4.82 3.26
N GLY A 74 -25.74 -3.88 3.77
CA GLY A 74 -24.79 -4.11 4.88
C GLY A 74 -23.44 -4.71 4.45
N ILE A 75 -23.32 -5.18 3.21
CA ILE A 75 -22.05 -5.59 2.58
C ILE A 75 -21.79 -4.75 1.34
N ASN A 76 -20.52 -4.62 0.94
CA ASN A 76 -20.18 -3.82 -0.24
C ASN A 76 -20.65 -4.50 -1.52
N GLN A 77 -21.36 -3.74 -2.36
CA GLN A 77 -21.85 -4.17 -3.66
C GLN A 77 -21.43 -3.17 -4.74
N CYS A 78 -21.33 -3.64 -5.97
CA CYS A 78 -21.05 -2.80 -7.13
C CYS A 78 -22.11 -1.69 -7.24
N PRO A 79 -21.70 -0.42 -7.47
CA PRO A 79 -22.63 0.68 -7.67
C PRO A 79 -23.50 0.46 -8.92
N THR A 80 -24.72 0.99 -8.90
CA THR A 80 -25.61 0.98 -10.05
C THR A 80 -24.93 1.59 -11.28
N GLY A 81 -25.08 0.95 -12.44
CA GLY A 81 -24.47 1.40 -13.70
C GLY A 81 -23.01 0.99 -13.89
N THR A 82 -22.39 0.27 -12.94
CA THR A 82 -21.06 -0.33 -13.14
C THR A 82 -21.18 -1.73 -13.74
N THR A 83 -20.19 -2.12 -14.54
CA THR A 83 -20.14 -3.44 -15.18
C THR A 83 -18.97 -4.24 -14.61
N CYS A 84 -19.22 -5.48 -14.17
CA CYS A 84 -18.15 -6.38 -13.78
C CYS A 84 -17.30 -6.75 -15.01
N ARG A 85 -15.99 -6.52 -14.92
CA ARG A 85 -14.99 -6.93 -15.92
C ARG A 85 -13.82 -7.61 -15.23
N THR A 86 -12.89 -8.14 -16.01
CA THR A 86 -11.66 -8.71 -15.46
C THR A 86 -10.87 -7.66 -14.67
N PHE A 87 -10.09 -8.11 -13.71
CA PHE A 87 -9.17 -7.24 -12.96
C PHE A 87 -8.24 -6.48 -13.91
N GLU A 88 -7.69 -7.14 -14.93
CA GLU A 88 -6.85 -6.50 -15.95
C GLU A 88 -7.57 -5.35 -16.68
N SER A 89 -8.89 -5.43 -16.88
CA SER A 89 -9.64 -4.34 -17.51
C SER A 89 -9.69 -3.08 -16.65
N TYR A 90 -9.73 -3.23 -15.32
CA TYR A 90 -9.75 -2.12 -14.37
C TYR A 90 -8.36 -1.70 -13.89
N PHE A 91 -7.39 -2.62 -13.98
CA PHE A 91 -6.01 -2.47 -13.54
C PHE A 91 -5.09 -2.99 -14.65
N PRO A 92 -4.77 -2.15 -15.66
CA PRO A 92 -4.03 -2.60 -16.85
C PRO A 92 -2.56 -2.97 -16.57
N THR A 93 -2.02 -2.58 -15.42
CA THR A 93 -0.64 -2.85 -15.01
C THR A 93 -0.58 -3.22 -13.52
N PRO A 94 0.51 -3.88 -13.06
CA PRO A 94 0.73 -4.10 -11.64
C PRO A 94 0.66 -2.81 -10.82
N ALA A 95 1.30 -1.73 -11.29
CA ALA A 95 1.26 -0.43 -10.62
C ALA A 95 -0.16 0.11 -10.48
N ALA A 96 -0.98 0.01 -11.53
CA ALA A 96 -2.39 0.42 -11.45
C ALA A 96 -3.15 -0.34 -10.36
N LEU A 97 -2.91 -1.64 -10.20
CA LEU A 97 -3.52 -2.41 -9.09
C LEU A 97 -3.01 -1.91 -7.73
N CYS A 98 -1.71 -1.99 -7.50
CA CYS A 98 -1.14 -1.79 -6.17
C CYS A 98 -1.29 -0.34 -5.68
N GLU A 99 -1.24 0.64 -6.59
CA GLU A 99 -1.34 2.06 -6.24
C GLU A 99 -2.80 2.54 -6.18
N ASP A 100 -3.69 2.12 -7.08
CA ASP A 100 -5.04 2.72 -7.16
C ASP A 100 -6.08 2.00 -6.31
N LEU A 101 -5.96 0.68 -6.15
CA LEU A 101 -6.94 -0.17 -5.46
C LEU A 101 -7.30 0.39 -4.07
N TRP A 102 -6.27 0.74 -3.30
CA TRP A 102 -6.41 1.34 -1.97
C TRP A 102 -6.09 2.83 -1.94
N SER A 103 -6.24 3.54 -3.06
CA SER A 103 -6.09 5.00 -3.14
C SER A 103 -4.74 5.49 -2.59
N HIS A 104 -3.65 4.96 -3.15
CA HIS A 104 -2.26 5.27 -2.84
C HIS A 104 -1.81 4.88 -1.42
N SER A 105 -2.41 3.84 -0.83
CA SER A 105 -1.80 3.17 0.34
C SER A 105 -0.39 2.68 0.01
N TYR A 106 -0.21 2.08 -1.18
CA TYR A 106 1.08 1.68 -1.70
C TYR A 106 1.52 2.59 -2.84
N LYS A 107 2.85 2.65 -3.00
CA LYS A 107 3.54 3.09 -4.20
C LYS A 107 4.51 1.99 -4.58
N VAL A 108 4.44 1.48 -5.81
CA VAL A 108 5.31 0.37 -6.20
C VAL A 108 6.75 0.86 -6.26
N SER A 109 7.64 0.12 -5.61
CA SER A 109 9.05 0.39 -5.62
C SER A 109 9.72 -0.25 -6.84
N ASN A 110 10.75 0.39 -7.37
CA ASN A 110 11.63 -0.25 -8.36
C ASN A 110 12.61 -1.25 -7.73
N TYR A 111 12.69 -1.28 -6.40
CA TYR A 111 13.52 -2.24 -5.68
C TYR A 111 12.84 -3.60 -5.57
N SER A 112 13.65 -4.64 -5.72
CA SER A 112 13.25 -6.03 -5.53
C SER A 112 13.25 -6.44 -4.06
N ARG A 113 12.54 -7.53 -3.77
CA ARG A 113 12.57 -8.23 -2.48
C ARG A 113 14.00 -8.49 -2.01
N GLY A 114 14.24 -8.38 -0.70
CA GLY A 114 15.56 -8.58 -0.09
C GLY A 114 16.54 -7.42 -0.23
N SER A 115 16.17 -6.34 -0.93
CA SER A 115 17.02 -5.16 -1.09
C SER A 115 17.19 -4.30 0.18
N GLY A 116 16.35 -4.51 1.19
CA GLY A 116 16.24 -3.61 2.34
C GLY A 116 15.60 -2.24 1.99
N ARG A 117 15.03 -2.07 0.79
CA ARG A 117 14.52 -0.77 0.29
C ARG A 117 13.03 -0.76 -0.08
N CYS A 118 12.32 -1.87 0.10
CA CYS A 118 10.90 -1.98 -0.16
C CYS A 118 10.24 -2.92 0.86
N ILE A 119 8.98 -2.66 1.17
CA ILE A 119 8.16 -3.47 2.07
C ILE A 119 7.69 -4.71 1.32
N GLN A 120 7.87 -5.87 1.96
CA GLN A 120 7.41 -7.18 1.49
C GLN A 120 6.09 -7.53 2.16
N LEU A 121 5.10 -7.94 1.36
CA LEU A 121 3.85 -8.52 1.84
C LEU A 121 4.09 -9.96 2.31
N TRP A 122 4.85 -10.71 1.51
CA TRP A 122 5.16 -12.12 1.78
C TRP A 122 6.57 -12.26 2.34
N PHE A 123 6.77 -13.06 3.39
CA PHE A 123 8.10 -13.47 3.87
C PHE A 123 7.97 -14.70 4.78
N ASP A 124 9.07 -15.42 4.94
CA ASP A 124 9.16 -16.54 5.88
C ASP A 124 9.54 -16.02 7.27
N SER A 125 8.63 -16.17 8.24
CA SER A 125 8.87 -15.70 9.60
C SER A 125 10.02 -16.42 10.30
N ALA A 126 10.38 -17.63 9.87
CA ALA A 126 11.54 -18.35 10.41
C ALA A 126 12.87 -17.70 10.01
N GLN A 127 12.89 -16.89 8.94
CA GLN A 127 14.07 -16.14 8.46
C GLN A 127 14.12 -14.70 8.99
N GLY A 128 13.19 -14.35 9.88
CA GLY A 128 13.05 -12.99 10.41
C GLY A 128 12.21 -12.08 9.51
N ASN A 129 11.84 -10.91 10.04
CA ASN A 129 11.01 -9.94 9.34
C ASN A 129 11.89 -8.95 8.53
N PRO A 130 11.89 -9.02 7.19
CA PRO A 130 12.75 -8.16 6.36
C PRO A 130 12.32 -6.69 6.40
N ASN A 131 11.10 -6.37 6.82
CA ASN A 131 10.58 -5.00 6.85
C ASN A 131 11.18 -4.16 7.98
N GLU A 132 11.81 -4.78 8.98
CA GLU A 132 12.51 -4.05 10.04
C GLU A 132 13.69 -3.22 9.51
N GLU A 133 14.49 -3.79 8.60
CA GLU A 133 15.61 -3.09 7.96
C GLU A 133 15.10 -1.94 7.09
N VAL A 134 14.04 -2.20 6.32
CA VAL A 134 13.41 -1.21 5.43
C VAL A 134 12.97 0.01 6.21
N VAL A 135 12.29 -0.18 7.34
CA VAL A 135 11.84 0.93 8.18
C VAL A 135 13.01 1.71 8.77
N LYS A 136 14.05 1.03 9.26
CA LYS A 136 15.25 1.71 9.78
C LYS A 136 15.87 2.60 8.71
N PHE A 137 15.97 2.11 7.47
CA PHE A 137 16.48 2.89 6.34
C PHE A 137 15.63 4.15 6.07
N TYR A 138 14.32 4.01 5.90
CA TYR A 138 13.46 5.16 5.58
C TYR A 138 13.28 6.13 6.75
N ALA A 139 13.20 5.64 7.98
CA ALA A 139 13.11 6.50 9.17
C ALA A 139 14.36 7.36 9.33
N ALA A 140 15.56 6.80 9.11
CA ALA A 140 16.80 7.56 9.16
C ALA A 140 16.85 8.65 8.07
N ALA A 141 16.43 8.33 6.84
CA ALA A 141 16.39 9.30 5.75
C ALA A 141 15.41 10.46 6.02
N MET A 142 14.24 10.16 6.59
CA MET A 142 13.25 11.18 6.95
C MET A 142 13.71 12.05 8.14
N GLY A 143 14.39 11.46 9.13
CA GLY A 143 15.00 12.20 10.23
C GLY A 143 16.13 13.13 9.77
N ALA A 144 16.96 12.69 8.82
CA ALA A 144 18.01 13.52 8.22
C ALA A 144 17.45 14.66 7.35
N GLY A 145 16.31 14.45 6.68
CA GLY A 145 15.62 15.51 5.94
C GLY A 145 15.01 16.59 6.86
N ALA A 146 14.54 16.19 8.05
CA ALA A 146 14.02 17.11 9.05
C ALA A 146 15.14 17.96 9.70
N THR A 147 16.32 17.40 9.93
CA THR A 147 17.46 18.15 10.48
C THR A 147 18.07 19.15 9.49
N LEU A 148 18.07 18.85 8.18
CA LEU A 148 18.51 19.81 7.16
C LEU A 148 17.56 21.02 7.04
N HIS A 149 16.25 20.84 7.20
CA HIS A 149 15.31 21.97 7.23
C HIS A 149 15.33 22.79 8.54
N GLY A 150 16.00 22.30 9.59
CA GLY A 150 16.10 22.96 10.89
C GLY A 150 17.31 23.89 11.08
N THR A 151 18.17 24.08 10.06
CA THR A 151 19.42 24.87 10.20
C THR A 151 19.42 26.22 9.45
N GLY A 152 18.25 26.69 9.00
CA GLY A 152 18.11 27.91 8.20
C GLY A 152 17.42 29.08 8.91
N ALA A 153 17.94 29.55 10.05
CA ALA A 153 17.76 30.90 10.65
C ALA A 153 18.42 30.86 12.04
N LEU A 154 19.43 31.64 12.41
CA LEU A 154 19.51 33.09 12.38
C LEU A 154 20.92 33.54 11.97
N GLY A 155 20.98 34.38 10.95
CA GLY A 155 22.04 35.35 10.76
C GLY A 155 21.46 36.76 10.86
N THR A 156 22.23 37.64 11.50
CA THR A 156 22.15 39.11 11.55
C THR A 156 21.29 39.78 12.63
N GLY A 157 21.97 40.59 13.48
CA GLY A 157 21.62 42.00 13.61
C GLY A 157 21.28 42.51 15.01
N SER A 158 22.29 42.85 15.82
CA SER A 158 22.56 44.20 16.40
C SER A 158 23.68 44.11 17.42
#